data_AF-A0A8S9GZR2-F1
#
_entry.id   AF-A0A8S9GZR2-F1
#
_cell.length_a   1.000
_cell.length_b   1.000
_cell.length_c   1.000
_cell.angle_alpha   90.00
_cell.angle_beta   90.00
_cell.angle_gamma   90.00
#
_symmetry.space_group_name_H-M   'P 1'
#
loop_
_entity.id
_entity.type
_entity.pdbx_description
1 polymer ?
#
loop_
_entity_poly.entity_id
_entity_poly.type
_entity_poly.pdbx_seq_one_letter_code
_entity_poly.pdbx_strand_id
1 'polypeptide(L)'
;MTSRSNKVVPGHPIVLGCGQLCLDYLVTVPSFPVPDQKIRCTSFKVQGGGNTGNTLTCAARLGLASRILAKMVTRLKGNVTGRLYIVTAEKIPSSELMDTTGAGDAFTGGLLYGLCTDMTLEETLTFASRVAACCCRGLGARTTLPFRTDPNVAAFLGA
;
A
#
# COMPACT_ATOMS: atom_id res chain seq x y z
N MET A 1 -27.32 5.25 -15.70
CA MET A 1 -26.37 6.25 -15.17
C MET A 1 -25.19 6.32 -16.12
N THR A 2 -24.97 7.51 -16.71
CA THR A 2 -24.02 7.79 -17.79
C THR A 2 -22.57 7.48 -17.40
N SER A 3 -21.91 6.65 -18.20
CA SER A 3 -20.46 6.41 -18.16
C SER A 3 -19.72 7.73 -18.41
N ARG A 4 -19.27 8.40 -17.35
CA ARG A 4 -18.28 9.48 -17.45
C ARG A 4 -16.94 8.81 -17.73
N SER A 5 -16.61 8.70 -19.02
CA SER A 5 -15.26 8.32 -19.45
C SER A 5 -14.27 9.36 -18.91
N ASN A 6 -13.57 9.02 -17.83
CA ASN A 6 -12.42 9.79 -17.34
C ASN A 6 -11.30 9.63 -18.37
N LYS A 7 -11.30 10.48 -19.41
CA LYS A 7 -10.18 10.55 -20.34
C LYS A 7 -9.02 11.21 -19.59
N VAL A 8 -7.96 10.43 -19.37
CA VAL A 8 -6.68 10.91 -18.84
C VAL A 8 -6.19 12.07 -19.71
N VAL A 9 -5.76 13.17 -19.10
CA VAL A 9 -5.18 14.30 -19.84
C VAL A 9 -3.84 13.86 -20.45
N PRO A 10 -3.67 13.90 -21.79
CA PRO A 10 -2.42 13.50 -22.43
C PRO A 10 -1.24 14.38 -21.98
N GLY A 11 -0.03 13.81 -21.97
CA GLY A 11 1.22 14.54 -21.71
C GLY A 11 1.56 14.81 -20.24
N HIS A 12 0.73 14.36 -19.28
CA HIS A 12 1.00 14.52 -17.85
C HIS A 12 1.63 13.26 -17.24
N PRO A 13 2.53 13.41 -16.26
CA PRO A 13 3.18 12.26 -15.61
C PRO A 13 2.17 11.42 -14.82
N ILE A 14 2.48 10.12 -14.68
CA ILE A 14 1.72 9.22 -13.81
C ILE A 14 1.98 9.61 -12.35
N VAL A 15 0.91 9.83 -11.59
CA VAL A 15 0.98 10.07 -10.14
C VAL A 15 0.91 8.73 -9.42
N LEU A 16 2.06 8.25 -8.94
CA LEU A 16 2.16 7.06 -8.11
C LEU A 16 2.08 7.44 -6.63
N GLY A 17 1.03 7.03 -5.94
CA GLY A 17 0.97 7.13 -4.48
C GLY A 17 1.38 5.81 -3.83
N CYS A 18 2.33 5.88 -2.91
CA CYS A 18 2.69 4.76 -2.04
C CYS A 18 2.04 4.94 -0.66
N GLY A 19 1.46 3.88 -0.10
CA GLY A 19 0.85 3.95 1.23
C GLY A 19 -0.12 2.81 1.52
N GLN A 20 -0.92 2.97 2.57
CA GLN A 20 -1.89 1.96 2.98
C GLN A 20 -3.16 2.00 2.11
N LEU A 21 -3.74 0.82 1.86
CA LEU A 21 -5.08 0.67 1.32
C LEU A 21 -6.07 0.63 2.48
N CYS A 22 -7.02 1.56 2.50
CA CYS A 22 -8.08 1.60 3.50
C CYS A 22 -9.43 1.32 2.82
N LEU A 23 -10.29 0.60 3.54
CA LEU A 23 -11.68 0.37 3.17
C LEU A 23 -12.55 0.97 4.26
N ASP A 24 -13.31 2.00 3.90
CA ASP A 24 -14.19 2.70 4.83
C ASP A 24 -15.57 2.01 4.83
N TYR A 25 -15.98 1.60 6.01
CA TYR A 25 -17.30 1.05 6.29
C TYR A 25 -18.18 2.17 6.81
N LEU A 26 -19.00 2.74 5.92
CA LEU A 26 -19.88 3.85 6.25
C LEU A 26 -21.26 3.28 6.61
N VAL A 27 -21.63 3.42 7.88
CA VAL A 27 -22.94 3.04 8.41
C VAL A 27 -23.70 4.32 8.72
N THR A 28 -24.87 4.50 8.11
CA THR A 28 -25.77 5.61 8.45
C THR A 28 -26.75 5.14 9.51
N VAL A 29 -26.92 5.96 10.55
CA VAL A 29 -27.85 5.76 11.65
C VAL A 29 -28.64 7.04 11.89
N PRO A 30 -29.88 6.97 12.39
CA PRO A 30 -30.72 8.16 12.59
C PRO A 30 -30.19 9.10 13.66
N SER A 31 -29.40 8.58 14.61
CA SER A 31 -28.77 9.34 15.70
C SER A 31 -27.54 8.60 16.23
N PHE A 32 -26.67 9.29 16.96
CA PHE A 32 -25.59 8.64 17.70
C PHE A 32 -26.18 7.76 18.82
N PRO A 33 -25.76 6.48 18.97
CA PRO A 33 -26.33 5.60 19.99
C PRO A 33 -25.89 6.03 21.38
N VAL A 34 -26.80 5.99 22.35
CA VAL A 34 -26.44 5.99 23.77
C VAL A 34 -26.00 4.58 24.20
N PRO A 35 -25.27 4.41 25.32
CA PRO A 35 -24.86 3.10 25.81
C PRO A 35 -26.02 2.09 25.85
N ASP A 36 -25.76 0.87 25.42
CA ASP A 36 -26.70 -0.27 25.33
C ASP A 36 -27.93 -0.09 24.40
N GLN A 37 -28.04 1.03 23.71
CA GLN A 37 -29.11 1.25 22.75
C GLN A 37 -28.87 0.48 21.44
N LYS A 38 -29.89 -0.25 20.99
CA LYS A 38 -29.90 -0.87 19.66
C LYS A 38 -30.59 0.06 18.68
N ILE A 39 -29.85 0.58 17.71
CA ILE A 39 -30.40 1.40 16.62
C ILE A 39 -30.22 0.68 15.29
N ARG A 40 -31.24 0.75 14.43
CA ARG A 40 -31.20 0.11 13.11
C ARG A 40 -30.43 1.00 12.13
N CYS A 41 -29.49 0.39 11.42
CA CYS A 41 -28.80 1.01 10.30
C CYS A 41 -29.80 1.36 9.18
N THR A 42 -29.72 2.58 8.65
CA THR A 42 -30.54 3.04 7.53
C THR A 42 -29.85 2.83 6.19
N SER A 43 -28.52 2.88 6.15
CA SER A 43 -27.74 2.56 4.95
C SER A 43 -26.34 2.09 5.29
N PHE A 44 -25.81 1.21 4.45
CA PHE A 44 -24.45 0.71 4.57
C PHE A 44 -23.74 0.87 3.22
N LYS A 45 -22.56 1.52 3.25
CA LYS A 45 -21.74 1.73 2.07
C LYS A 45 -20.30 1.34 2.36
N VAL A 46 -19.71 0.63 1.41
CA VAL A 46 -18.29 0.29 1.41
C VAL A 46 -17.60 1.14 0.34
N GLN A 47 -16.52 1.83 0.68
CA GLN A 47 -15.72 2.59 -0.28
C GLN A 47 -14.24 2.55 0.06
N GLY A 48 -13.38 2.79 -0.94
CA GLY A 48 -11.96 3.04 -0.68
C GLY A 48 -11.77 4.34 0.10
N GLY A 49 -10.76 4.37 0.96
CA GLY A 49 -10.46 5.50 1.82
C GLY A 49 -8.96 5.68 2.08
N GLY A 50 -8.65 6.33 3.21
CA GLY A 50 -7.28 6.60 3.66
C GLY A 50 -6.63 7.77 2.93
N ASN A 51 -5.54 8.30 3.52
CA ASN A 51 -4.89 9.51 3.02
C ASN A 51 -4.39 9.35 1.57
N THR A 52 -3.67 8.27 1.27
CA THR A 52 -3.16 7.99 -0.08
C THR A 52 -4.31 7.71 -1.07
N GLY A 53 -5.28 6.90 -0.69
CA GLY A 53 -6.43 6.55 -1.54
C GLY A 53 -7.30 7.76 -1.88
N ASN A 54 -7.60 8.61 -0.91
CA ASN A 54 -8.38 9.84 -1.10
C ASN A 54 -7.63 10.86 -1.97
N THR A 55 -6.33 11.02 -1.75
CA THR A 55 -5.47 11.93 -2.53
C THR A 55 -5.42 11.51 -4.00
N LEU A 56 -5.16 10.23 -4.27
CA LEU A 56 -5.12 9.71 -5.64
C LEU A 56 -6.49 9.72 -6.32
N THR A 57 -7.58 9.49 -5.57
CA THR A 57 -8.94 9.62 -6.10
C THR A 57 -9.26 11.05 -6.50
N CYS A 58 -8.81 12.03 -5.70
CA CYS A 58 -8.94 13.44 -6.03
C CYS A 58 -8.16 13.78 -7.31
N ALA A 59 -6.87 13.41 -7.37
CA ALA A 59 -6.02 13.61 -8.54
C ALA A 59 -6.62 12.99 -9.82
N ALA A 60 -7.15 11.76 -9.73
CA ALA A 60 -7.82 11.10 -10.84
C ALA A 60 -9.09 11.81 -11.29
N ARG A 61 -9.88 12.35 -10.36
CA ARG A 61 -11.08 13.17 -10.67
C ARG A 61 -10.74 14.49 -11.36
N LEU A 62 -9.54 15.03 -11.09
CA LEU A 62 -8.99 16.20 -11.77
C LEU A 62 -8.35 15.88 -13.12
N GLY A 63 -8.36 14.61 -13.55
CA GLY A 63 -7.90 14.18 -14.88
C GLY A 63 -6.48 13.62 -14.92
N LEU A 64 -5.81 13.48 -13.77
CA LEU A 64 -4.47 12.88 -13.70
C LEU A 64 -4.51 11.35 -13.75
N ALA A 65 -3.50 10.75 -14.36
CA ALA A 65 -3.31 9.31 -14.31
C ALA A 65 -2.76 8.90 -12.94
N SER A 66 -3.64 8.51 -12.02
CA SER A 66 -3.24 8.09 -10.68
C SER A 66 -3.13 6.57 -10.56
N ARG A 67 -2.09 6.09 -9.86
CA ARG A 67 -1.88 4.68 -9.50
C ARG A 67 -1.57 4.60 -8.01
N ILE A 68 -2.11 3.59 -7.34
CA ILE A 68 -1.76 3.28 -5.95
C ILE A 68 -0.87 2.04 -5.93
N LEU A 69 0.17 2.09 -5.12
CA LEU A 69 0.98 0.94 -4.77
C LEU A 69 1.01 0.78 -3.26
N ALA A 70 0.55 -0.37 -2.79
CA ALA A 70 0.36 -0.65 -1.38
C ALA A 70 0.68 -2.11 -1.09
N LYS A 71 1.35 -2.37 0.03
CA LYS A 71 1.52 -3.72 0.55
C LYS A 71 0.23 -4.14 1.24
N MET A 72 -0.40 -5.20 0.74
CA MET A 72 -1.58 -5.81 1.36
C MET A 72 -1.19 -7.11 2.07
N VAL A 73 -1.58 -7.23 3.34
CA VAL A 73 -1.62 -8.51 4.06
C VAL A 73 -3.09 -8.82 4.29
N THR A 74 -3.66 -9.77 3.55
CA THR A 74 -5.12 -9.99 3.57
C THR A 74 -5.52 -11.38 4.07
N ARG A 75 -6.73 -11.48 4.63
CA ARG A 75 -7.56 -12.69 4.69
C ARG A 75 -8.97 -12.47 4.10
N LEU A 76 -9.22 -11.41 3.31
CA LEU A 76 -10.59 -10.93 2.99
C LEU A 76 -10.89 -10.72 1.50
N LYS A 77 -12.19 -10.84 1.12
CA LYS A 77 -12.77 -10.77 -0.24
C LYS A 77 -13.36 -9.39 -0.58
N GLY A 78 -13.19 -8.91 -1.82
CA GLY A 78 -13.82 -7.69 -2.40
C GLY A 78 -13.26 -7.33 -3.79
N ASN A 79 -13.93 -6.43 -4.55
CA ASN A 79 -13.52 -6.02 -5.91
C ASN A 79 -12.84 -4.65 -5.93
N VAL A 80 -11.62 -4.57 -6.48
CA VAL A 80 -10.84 -3.34 -6.74
C VAL A 80 -10.55 -3.26 -8.23
N THR A 81 -10.76 -2.09 -8.87
CA THR A 81 -10.46 -1.90 -10.30
C THR A 81 -9.19 -1.07 -10.46
N GLY A 82 -8.14 -1.67 -11.01
CA GLY A 82 -6.82 -1.07 -11.19
C GLY A 82 -5.82 -2.13 -11.67
N ARG A 83 -4.64 -1.72 -12.14
CA ARG A 83 -3.58 -2.67 -12.50
C ARG A 83 -2.82 -3.05 -11.22
N LEU A 84 -3.24 -4.16 -10.61
CA LEU A 84 -2.68 -4.69 -9.38
C LEU A 84 -1.47 -5.57 -9.70
N TYR A 85 -0.31 -5.20 -9.16
CA TYR A 85 0.87 -6.07 -9.13
C TYR A 85 0.91 -6.74 -7.76
N ILE A 86 0.68 -8.05 -7.73
CA ILE A 86 0.71 -8.84 -6.50
C ILE A 86 2.12 -9.42 -6.37
N VAL A 87 2.85 -8.96 -5.37
CA VAL A 87 4.10 -9.58 -4.93
C VAL A 87 3.90 -10.03 -3.50
N THR A 88 4.35 -11.24 -3.20
CA THR A 88 4.26 -11.79 -1.85
C THR A 88 5.25 -11.07 -0.95
N ALA A 89 4.84 -10.79 0.29
CA ALA A 89 5.78 -10.40 1.33
C ALA A 89 6.83 -11.52 1.51
N GLU A 90 8.07 -11.15 1.81
CA GLU A 90 9.06 -12.14 2.23
C GLU A 90 8.57 -12.85 3.49
N LYS A 91 8.69 -14.16 3.51
CA LYS A 91 8.30 -14.98 4.66
C LYS A 91 9.38 -14.87 5.72
N ILE A 92 9.05 -14.22 6.82
CA ILE A 92 9.91 -14.12 8.00
C ILE A 92 9.50 -15.24 8.97
N PRO A 93 10.41 -16.10 9.45
CA PRO A 93 10.13 -17.03 10.53
C PRO A 93 9.63 -16.29 11.78
N SER A 94 8.64 -16.83 12.48
CA SER A 94 8.09 -16.16 13.68
C SER A 94 9.13 -15.90 14.77
N SER A 95 10.22 -16.67 14.80
CA SER A 95 11.36 -16.46 15.70
C SER A 95 12.23 -15.25 15.36
N GLU A 96 12.16 -14.74 14.14
CA GLU A 96 12.94 -13.60 13.66
C GLU A 96 12.10 -12.32 13.54
N LEU A 97 10.77 -12.41 13.58
CA LEU A 97 9.87 -11.26 13.50
C LEU A 97 9.85 -10.53 14.85
N MET A 98 10.49 -9.37 14.92
CA MET A 98 10.63 -8.62 16.18
C MET A 98 9.68 -7.42 16.26
N ASP A 99 9.72 -6.54 15.26
CA ASP A 99 8.95 -5.28 15.25
C ASP A 99 8.65 -4.88 13.81
N THR A 100 7.40 -4.54 13.51
CA THR A 100 6.98 -4.16 12.14
C THR A 100 6.99 -2.65 11.90
N THR A 101 7.35 -1.87 12.92
CA THR A 101 7.42 -0.42 12.84
C THR A 101 8.40 0.00 11.74
N GLY A 102 7.94 0.84 10.80
CA GLY A 102 8.78 1.31 9.68
C GLY A 102 8.91 0.36 8.50
N ALA A 103 8.36 -0.86 8.55
CA ALA A 103 8.46 -1.80 7.42
C ALA A 103 7.82 -1.27 6.12
N GLY A 104 6.78 -0.43 6.23
CA GLY A 104 6.18 0.27 5.08
C GLY A 104 7.09 1.35 4.49
N ASP A 105 7.81 2.08 5.34
CA ASP A 105 8.78 3.09 4.92
C ASP A 105 9.98 2.42 4.25
N ALA A 106 10.47 1.32 4.83
CA ALA A 106 11.52 0.47 4.27
C ALA A 106 11.12 -0.10 2.89
N PHE A 107 9.88 -0.58 2.74
CA PHE A 107 9.34 -1.01 1.44
C PHE A 107 9.36 0.14 0.42
N THR A 108 8.88 1.32 0.83
CA THR A 108 8.86 2.50 -0.04
C THR A 108 10.27 2.92 -0.45
N GLY A 109 11.24 2.85 0.47
CA GLY A 109 12.65 3.09 0.19
C GLY A 109 13.23 2.10 -0.83
N GLY A 110 12.96 0.80 -0.64
CA GLY A 110 13.40 -0.24 -1.59
C GLY A 110 12.76 -0.09 -2.97
N LEU A 111 11.49 0.32 -3.04
CA LEU A 111 10.81 0.64 -4.29
C LEU A 111 11.47 1.80 -5.02
N LEU A 112 11.70 2.92 -4.32
CA LEU A 112 12.38 4.08 -4.89
C LEU A 112 13.77 3.71 -5.41
N TYR A 113 14.51 2.91 -4.65
CA TYR A 113 15.82 2.41 -5.07
C TYR A 113 15.74 1.62 -6.37
N GLY A 114 14.82 0.64 -6.48
CA GLY A 114 14.69 -0.18 -7.70
C GLY A 114 14.29 0.65 -8.92
N LEU A 115 13.35 1.60 -8.75
CA LEU A 115 12.95 2.53 -9.81
C LEU A 115 14.11 3.43 -10.28
N CYS A 116 14.99 3.84 -9.37
CA CYS A 116 16.17 4.65 -9.69
C CYS A 116 17.36 3.85 -10.21
N THR A 117 17.30 2.52 -10.19
CA THR A 117 18.39 1.63 -10.62
C THR A 117 18.01 0.76 -11.82
N ASP A 118 17.02 1.21 -12.60
CA ASP A 118 16.52 0.56 -13.82
C ASP A 118 16.09 -0.90 -13.64
N MET A 119 15.75 -1.30 -12.40
CA MET A 119 15.12 -2.59 -12.15
C MET A 119 13.75 -2.64 -12.82
N THR A 120 13.38 -3.81 -13.33
CA THR A 120 12.00 -4.05 -13.73
C THR A 120 11.07 -3.84 -12.53
N LEU A 121 9.79 -3.57 -12.78
CA LEU A 121 8.82 -3.39 -11.70
C LEU A 121 8.71 -4.65 -10.83
N GLU A 122 8.84 -5.84 -11.42
CA GLU A 122 8.79 -7.13 -10.73
C GLU A 122 10.01 -7.32 -9.80
N GLU A 123 11.21 -7.00 -10.29
CA GLU A 123 12.44 -7.00 -9.48
C GLU A 123 12.36 -5.97 -8.37
N THR A 124 11.92 -4.75 -8.69
CA THR A 124 11.76 -3.65 -7.74
C THR A 124 10.82 -4.03 -6.60
N LEU A 125 9.66 -4.59 -6.90
CA LEU A 125 8.68 -4.99 -5.89
C LEU A 125 9.19 -6.14 -5.02
N THR A 126 9.94 -7.08 -5.62
CA THR A 126 10.58 -8.17 -4.87
C THR A 126 11.66 -7.63 -3.94
N PHE A 127 12.51 -6.75 -4.44
CA PHE A 127 13.56 -6.07 -3.67
C PHE A 127 12.98 -5.26 -2.50
N ALA A 128 11.96 -4.44 -2.77
CA ALA A 128 11.25 -3.65 -1.76
C ALA A 128 10.64 -4.53 -0.65
N SER A 129 10.06 -5.67 -1.02
CA SER A 129 9.56 -6.66 -0.07
C SER A 129 10.65 -7.21 0.85
N ARG A 130 11.87 -7.41 0.33
CA ARG A 130 13.02 -7.86 1.14
C ARG A 130 13.55 -6.79 2.08
N VAL A 131 13.70 -5.56 1.60
CA VAL A 131 14.12 -4.42 2.43
C VAL A 131 13.15 -4.22 3.60
N ALA A 132 11.85 -4.33 3.35
CA ALA A 132 10.83 -4.31 4.39
C ALA A 132 10.95 -5.47 5.38
N ALA A 133 11.37 -6.65 4.93
CA ALA A 133 11.54 -7.81 5.78
C ALA A 133 12.79 -7.72 6.66
N CYS A 134 13.88 -7.13 6.18
CA CYS A 134 15.04 -6.78 7.02
C CYS A 134 14.62 -5.85 8.16
N CYS A 135 13.82 -4.81 7.85
CA CYS A 135 13.31 -3.88 8.85
C CYS A 135 12.53 -4.60 9.97
N CYS A 136 11.77 -5.64 9.62
CA CYS A 136 10.98 -6.42 10.56
C CYS A 136 11.80 -7.27 11.56
N ARG A 137 13.10 -7.48 11.31
CA ARG A 137 13.97 -8.41 12.06
C ARG A 137 14.73 -7.78 13.23
N GLY A 138 14.44 -6.53 13.58
CA GLY A 138 14.96 -5.91 14.79
C GLY A 138 13.99 -4.87 15.34
N LEU A 139 14.39 -4.18 16.41
CA LEU A 139 13.55 -3.18 17.08
C LEU A 139 13.75 -1.79 16.49
N GLY A 140 12.65 -1.10 16.20
CA GLY A 140 12.61 0.29 15.75
C GLY A 140 12.73 0.47 14.24
N ALA A 141 12.17 1.58 13.73
CA ALA A 141 12.01 1.81 12.28
C ALA A 141 13.33 2.02 11.50
N ARG A 142 14.28 2.78 12.07
CA ARG A 142 15.50 3.19 11.35
C ARG A 142 16.70 2.29 11.63
N THR A 143 16.73 1.72 12.82
CA THR A 143 17.81 0.88 13.36
C THR A 143 17.98 -0.43 12.61
N THR A 144 16.94 -0.86 11.90
CA THR A 144 16.87 -2.16 11.20
C THR A 144 16.87 -2.02 9.68
N LEU A 145 17.03 -0.80 9.16
CA LEU A 145 17.13 -0.59 7.73
C LEU A 145 18.41 -1.25 7.22
N PRO A 146 18.33 -2.10 6.19
CA PRO A 146 19.50 -2.81 5.70
C PRO A 146 20.45 -1.86 5.00
N PHE A 147 21.74 -2.06 5.22
CA PHE A 147 22.76 -1.53 4.31
C PHE A 147 22.76 -2.33 3.01
N ARG A 148 23.36 -1.77 1.95
CA ARG A 148 23.49 -2.47 0.66
C ARG A 148 24.23 -3.82 0.80
N THR A 149 25.12 -3.93 1.77
CA THR A 149 25.90 -5.14 2.10
C THR A 149 25.16 -6.14 2.98
N ASP A 150 23.92 -5.85 3.40
CA ASP A 150 23.12 -6.79 4.19
C ASP A 150 22.88 -8.07 3.38
N PRO A 151 23.18 -9.28 3.92
CA PRO A 151 23.06 -10.53 3.18
C PRO A 151 21.67 -10.78 2.57
N ASN A 152 20.61 -10.32 3.23
CA ASN A 152 19.24 -10.51 2.76
C ASN A 152 18.92 -9.70 1.50
N VAL A 153 19.65 -8.59 1.31
CA VAL A 153 19.47 -7.63 0.22
C VAL A 153 20.56 -7.79 -0.86
N ALA A 154 21.82 -8.00 -0.46
CA ALA A 154 22.98 -8.20 -1.34
C ALA A 154 22.78 -9.41 -2.28
N ALA A 155 22.24 -10.52 -1.75
CA ALA A 155 21.94 -11.70 -2.55
C ALA A 155 20.95 -11.44 -3.71
N PHE A 156 20.12 -10.39 -3.60
CA PHE A 156 19.21 -9.98 -4.67
C PHE A 156 19.89 -9.04 -5.68
N LEU A 157 20.88 -8.29 -5.26
CA LEU A 157 21.60 -7.31 -6.09
C LEU A 157 22.72 -7.94 -6.93
N GLY A 158 23.00 -9.23 -6.75
CA GLY A 158 24.12 -9.92 -7.44
C GLY A 158 25.50 -9.38 -7.04
N ALA A 159 25.61 -8.82 -5.82
CA ALA A 159 26.81 -8.22 -5.25
C ALA A 159 27.43 -9.09 -4.16
#